data_AF-A0A126PDU8-F1
#
_entry.id   AF-A0A126PDU8-F1
#
_cell.length_a   1.000
_cell.length_b   1.000
_cell.length_c   1.000
_cell.angle_alpha   90.00
_cell.angle_beta   90.00
_cell.angle_gamma   90.00
#
_symmetry.space_group_name_H-M   'P 1'
#
loop_
_entity.id
_entity.type
_entity.pdbx_description
1 polymer ?
#
loop_
_entity_poly.entity_id
_entity_poly.type
_entity_poly.pdbx_seq_one_letter_code
_entity_poly.pdbx_strand_id
1 'polypeptide(L)'
;MQGAVGCTNSLAPIPKAVNSLAVLRTAIEALLATSEHISDQEYQTAAQRVNACQSLETLQKWHRNCAHEIARRGTEATSPAAYATPAQREEIITLLNHVLITRQEKTKALLNINRLDGPQAVALVGNLYQKVLDRGGVAHPKAADMLTSLAA
;
A
#
# COMPACT_ATOMS: atom_id res chain seq x y z
N MET A 1 29.83 17.68 -17.17
CA MET A 1 28.50 17.52 -17.79
C MET A 1 28.00 16.13 -17.46
N GLN A 2 27.21 16.01 -16.40
CA GLN A 2 26.67 14.75 -15.89
C GLN A 2 25.33 14.49 -16.61
N GLY A 3 25.24 13.35 -17.28
CA GLY A 3 24.05 12.90 -17.99
C GLY A 3 23.17 12.03 -17.11
N ALA A 4 21.92 12.46 -16.97
CA ALA A 4 20.69 11.72 -16.68
C ALA A 4 20.82 10.32 -16.01
N VAL A 5 20.54 10.28 -14.70
CA VAL A 5 20.09 9.05 -14.02
C VAL A 5 18.63 8.84 -14.42
N GLY A 6 18.39 7.91 -15.34
CA GLY A 6 17.05 7.49 -15.73
C GLY A 6 16.41 6.68 -14.61
N CYS A 7 15.41 7.25 -13.95
CA CYS A 7 14.48 6.54 -13.07
C CYS A 7 13.69 5.53 -13.90
N THR A 8 14.17 4.28 -13.97
CA THR A 8 13.39 3.18 -14.53
C THR A 8 12.52 2.58 -13.44
N ASN A 9 11.43 3.26 -13.12
CA ASN A 9 10.26 2.62 -12.49
C ASN A 9 9.60 1.70 -13.51
N SER A 10 10.29 0.61 -13.84
CA SER A 10 9.73 -0.49 -14.60
C SER A 10 9.91 -1.72 -13.73
N LEU A 11 8.94 -1.94 -12.84
CA LEU A 11 8.74 -3.24 -12.20
C LEU A 11 8.68 -4.26 -13.33
N ALA A 12 9.76 -5.03 -13.48
CA ALA A 12 9.87 -6.01 -14.55
C ALA A 12 8.60 -6.88 -14.52
N PRO A 13 7.82 -6.95 -15.62
CA PRO A 13 6.62 -7.76 -15.65
C PRO A 13 7.03 -9.20 -15.39
N ILE A 14 6.38 -9.83 -14.40
CA ILE A 14 6.56 -11.24 -14.09
C ILE A 14 6.40 -12.02 -15.40
N PRO A 15 7.43 -12.76 -15.86
CA PRO A 15 7.28 -13.65 -16.99
C PRO A 15 6.11 -14.59 -16.69
N LYS A 16 5.06 -14.49 -17.50
CA LYS A 16 3.89 -15.37 -17.37
C LYS A 16 4.40 -16.80 -17.52
N ALA A 17 4.36 -17.56 -16.41
CA ALA A 17 4.89 -18.92 -16.20
C ALA A 17 6.33 -19.03 -15.65
N VAL A 18 6.57 -18.56 -14.42
CA VAL A 18 7.70 -19.04 -13.62
C VAL A 18 7.26 -20.30 -12.84
N ASN A 19 7.44 -21.47 -13.46
CA ASN A 19 7.11 -22.78 -12.87
C ASN A 19 8.32 -23.48 -12.22
N SER A 20 9.40 -22.75 -11.99
CA SER A 20 10.64 -23.30 -11.42
C SER A 20 10.98 -22.65 -10.08
N LEU A 21 11.28 -23.48 -9.08
CA LEU A 21 11.78 -23.04 -7.78
C LEU A 21 13.06 -22.19 -7.94
N ALA A 22 13.99 -22.62 -8.79
CA ALA A 22 15.25 -21.91 -8.99
C ALA A 22 15.03 -20.49 -9.51
N VAL A 23 14.16 -20.34 -10.51
CA VAL A 23 13.87 -19.02 -11.10
C VAL A 23 13.16 -18.11 -10.10
N LEU A 24 12.23 -18.63 -9.29
CA LEU A 24 11.59 -17.84 -8.25
C LEU A 24 12.55 -17.42 -7.14
N ARG A 25 13.47 -18.29 -6.73
CA ARG A 25 14.50 -17.94 -5.74
C ARG A 25 15.36 -16.78 -6.24
N THR A 26 15.89 -16.91 -7.46
CA THR A 26 16.69 -15.85 -8.09
C THR A 26 15.90 -14.55 -8.25
N ALA A 27 14.63 -14.62 -8.65
CA ALA A 27 13.79 -13.43 -8.78
C ALA A 27 13.57 -12.72 -7.43
N ILE A 28 13.34 -13.49 -6.36
CA ILE A 28 13.19 -12.93 -5.00
C ILE A 28 14.51 -12.33 -4.52
N GLU A 29 15.63 -13.03 -4.67
CA GLU A 29 16.95 -12.53 -4.25
C GLU A 29 17.32 -11.24 -5.00
N ALA A 30 17.09 -11.17 -6.31
CA ALA A 30 17.31 -9.97 -7.10
C ALA A 30 16.41 -8.80 -6.64
N LEU A 31 15.13 -9.08 -6.38
CA LEU A 31 14.18 -8.09 -5.86
C LEU A 31 14.63 -7.53 -4.51
N LEU A 32 15.10 -8.40 -3.60
CA LEU A 32 15.57 -7.98 -2.27
C LEU A 32 16.89 -7.20 -2.36
N ALA A 33 17.85 -7.66 -3.18
CA ALA A 33 19.17 -7.06 -3.32
C ALA A 33 19.15 -5.66 -3.95
N THR A 34 18.17 -5.39 -4.82
CA THR A 34 18.01 -4.08 -5.47
C THR A 34 17.22 -3.07 -4.64
N SER A 35 16.63 -3.49 -3.51
CA SER A 35 15.80 -2.63 -2.69
C SER A 35 16.66 -1.79 -1.73
N GLU A 36 16.51 -0.47 -1.80
CA GLU A 36 17.09 0.46 -0.82
C GLU A 36 16.38 0.46 0.54
N HIS A 37 15.23 -0.23 0.65
CA HIS A 37 14.36 -0.24 1.83
C HIS A 37 14.43 -1.53 2.65
N ILE A 38 15.42 -2.37 2.37
CA ILE A 38 15.67 -3.63 3.06
C ILE A 38 17.05 -3.56 3.71
N SER A 39 17.11 -3.88 5.00
CA SER A 39 18.38 -3.97 5.72
C SER A 39 19.15 -5.24 5.35
N ASP A 40 20.48 -5.21 5.52
CA ASP A 40 21.33 -6.38 5.29
C ASP A 40 20.86 -7.60 6.10
N GLN A 41 20.43 -7.39 7.36
CA GLN A 41 19.94 -8.47 8.21
C GLN A 41 18.62 -9.08 7.69
N GLU A 42 17.69 -8.24 7.22
CA GLU A 42 16.45 -8.70 6.59
C GLU A 42 16.74 -9.48 5.31
N TYR A 43 17.68 -8.99 4.49
CA TYR A 43 18.13 -9.66 3.28
C TYR A 43 18.68 -11.06 3.58
N GLN A 44 19.63 -11.19 4.52
CA GLN A 44 20.24 -12.48 4.86
C GLN A 44 19.21 -13.48 5.38
N THR A 45 18.33 -13.03 6.27
CA THR A 45 17.24 -13.87 6.82
C THR A 45 16.29 -14.32 5.72
N ALA A 46 15.98 -13.43 4.78
CA ALA A 46 15.09 -13.73 3.67
C ALA A 46 15.73 -14.71 2.68
N ALA A 47 16.99 -14.48 2.28
CA ALA A 47 17.74 -15.36 1.40
C ALA A 47 17.85 -16.79 1.96
N GLN A 48 18.12 -16.93 3.26
CA GLN A 48 18.15 -18.24 3.91
C GLN A 48 16.80 -18.97 3.81
N ARG A 49 15.69 -18.26 4.06
CA ARG A 49 14.33 -18.82 4.00
C ARG A 49 13.91 -19.19 2.58
N VAL A 50 14.27 -18.36 1.59
CA VAL A 50 14.01 -18.60 0.16
C VAL A 50 14.73 -19.85 -0.32
N ASN A 51 16.00 -19.99 0.05
CA ASN A 51 16.81 -21.15 -0.30
C ASN A 51 16.32 -22.45 0.37
N ALA A 52 15.83 -22.36 1.61
CA ALA A 52 15.24 -23.50 2.30
C ALA A 52 13.82 -23.88 1.80
N CYS A 53 13.11 -22.99 1.10
CA CYS A 53 11.73 -23.24 0.69
C CYS A 53 11.65 -24.22 -0.48
N GLN A 54 10.91 -25.32 -0.32
CA GLN A 54 10.70 -26.34 -1.36
C GLN A 54 9.34 -26.24 -2.07
N SER A 55 8.48 -25.31 -1.64
CA SER A 55 7.13 -25.14 -2.20
C SER A 55 7.09 -24.00 -3.21
N LEU A 56 6.71 -24.33 -4.45
CA LEU A 56 6.58 -23.36 -5.53
C LEU A 56 5.49 -22.33 -5.22
N GLU A 57 4.33 -22.79 -4.75
CA GLU A 57 3.20 -21.91 -4.41
C GLU A 57 3.57 -20.96 -3.27
N THR A 58 4.30 -21.46 -2.27
CA THR A 58 4.77 -20.63 -1.15
C THR A 58 5.73 -19.56 -1.65
N LEU A 59 6.72 -19.90 -2.49
CA LEU A 59 7.64 -18.93 -3.06
C LEU A 59 6.92 -17.91 -3.96
N GLN A 60 5.92 -18.31 -4.73
CA GLN A 60 5.11 -17.38 -5.53
C GLN A 60 4.36 -16.37 -4.66
N LYS A 61 3.76 -16.83 -3.56
CA LYS A 61 3.13 -15.93 -2.56
C LYS A 61 4.15 -15.00 -1.94
N TRP A 62 5.32 -15.54 -1.60
CA TRP A 62 6.41 -14.76 -1.00
C TRP A 62 6.91 -13.66 -1.94
N HIS A 63 7.17 -13.98 -3.21
CA HIS A 63 7.57 -13.02 -4.23
C HIS A 63 6.56 -11.86 -4.34
N ARG A 64 5.26 -12.16 -4.43
CA ARG A 64 4.21 -11.11 -4.49
C ARG A 64 4.21 -10.24 -3.23
N ASN A 65 4.33 -10.85 -2.05
CA ASN A 65 4.33 -10.10 -0.79
C ASN A 65 5.59 -9.22 -0.65
N CYS A 66 6.77 -9.73 -1.02
CA CYS A 66 8.01 -8.95 -1.04
C CYS A 66 7.89 -7.75 -1.97
N ALA A 67 7.37 -7.94 -3.19
CA ALA A 67 7.17 -6.84 -4.14
C ALA A 67 6.21 -5.77 -3.58
N HIS A 68 5.10 -6.20 -2.98
CA HIS A 68 4.16 -5.28 -2.33
C HIS A 68 4.79 -4.51 -1.17
N GLU A 69 5.56 -5.18 -0.32
CA GLU A 69 6.17 -4.56 0.86
C GLU A 69 7.28 -3.57 0.47
N ILE A 70 8.12 -3.92 -0.51
CA ILE A 70 9.16 -3.01 -1.03
C ILE A 70 8.52 -1.77 -1.66
N ALA A 71 7.51 -1.96 -2.52
CA ALA A 71 6.80 -0.84 -3.13
C ALA A 71 6.15 0.06 -2.06
N ARG A 72 5.54 -0.54 -1.02
CA ARG A 72 4.94 0.18 0.10
C ARG A 72 5.98 1.01 0.87
N ARG A 73 7.14 0.43 1.20
CA ARG A 73 8.23 1.15 1.87
C ARG A 73 8.80 2.28 1.01
N GLY A 74 8.89 2.09 -0.31
CA GLY A 74 9.27 3.15 -1.24
C GLY A 74 8.32 4.35 -1.21
N THR A 75 7.02 4.10 -1.22
CA THR A 75 6.03 5.18 -1.07
C THR A 75 6.10 5.90 0.28
N GLU A 76 6.47 5.19 1.36
CA GLU A 76 6.64 5.78 2.69
C GLU A 76 7.94 6.60 2.81
N ALA A 77 9.03 6.18 2.17
CA ALA A 77 10.32 6.87 2.24
C ALA A 77 10.35 8.21 1.49
N THR A 78 9.55 8.34 0.41
CA THR A 78 9.48 9.59 -0.39
C THR A 78 8.48 10.60 0.15
N SER A 79 7.60 10.21 1.07
CA SER A 79 6.57 11.09 1.61
C SER A 79 7.08 11.79 2.87
N PRO A 80 7.30 13.13 2.89
CA PRO A 80 7.49 13.82 4.16
C PRO A 80 6.25 13.55 5.00
N ALA A 81 6.44 13.06 6.23
CA ALA A 81 5.39 12.51 7.09
C ALA A 81 4.30 13.55 7.44
N ALA A 82 3.46 13.89 6.48
CA ALA A 82 2.28 14.72 6.63
C ALA A 82 1.11 13.80 6.97
N TYR A 83 1.11 13.33 8.21
CA TYR A 83 0.01 12.53 8.72
C TYR A 83 -1.33 13.24 8.54
N ALA A 84 -2.40 12.45 8.41
CA ALA A 84 -3.76 12.94 8.38
C ALA A 84 -4.03 13.88 9.57
N THR A 85 -4.62 15.03 9.29
CA THR A 85 -4.97 16.01 10.31
C THR A 85 -6.03 15.43 11.25
N PRO A 86 -6.14 15.93 12.50
CA PRO A 86 -7.20 15.50 13.41
C PRO A 86 -8.61 15.61 12.80
N ALA A 87 -8.88 16.70 12.07
CA ALA A 87 -10.14 16.93 11.38
C ALA A 87 -10.44 15.87 10.30
N GLN A 88 -9.43 15.43 9.55
CA GLN A 88 -9.57 14.35 8.58
C GLN A 88 -9.88 13.00 9.27
N ARG A 89 -9.23 12.70 10.40
CA ARG A 89 -9.47 11.46 11.15
C ARG A 89 -10.86 11.41 11.76
N GLU A 90 -11.33 12.53 12.33
CA GLU A 90 -12.69 12.64 12.86
C GLU A 90 -13.75 12.38 11.78
N GLU A 91 -13.54 12.91 10.58
CA GLU A 91 -14.48 12.70 9.47
C GLU A 91 -14.47 11.24 9.00
N ILE A 92 -13.29 10.63 8.90
CA ILE A 92 -13.16 9.20 8.61
C ILE A 92 -13.94 8.38 9.64
N ILE A 93 -13.74 8.64 10.94
CA ILE A 93 -14.45 7.91 12.01
C ILE A 93 -15.96 8.12 11.91
N THR A 94 -16.41 9.33 11.62
CA THR A 94 -17.84 9.66 11.44
C THR A 94 -18.45 8.85 10.30
N LEU A 95 -17.81 8.84 9.12
CA LEU A 95 -18.27 8.06 7.98
C LEU A 95 -18.22 6.55 8.26
N LEU A 96 -17.18 6.06 8.95
CA LEU A 96 -17.06 4.65 9.34
C LEU A 96 -18.11 4.19 10.36
N ASN A 97 -18.74 5.11 11.08
CA ASN A 97 -19.85 4.82 12.00
C ASN A 97 -21.21 4.80 11.31
N HIS A 98 -21.28 5.14 10.02
CA HIS A 98 -22.52 5.10 9.27
C HIS A 98 -23.04 3.66 9.14
N VAL A 99 -24.35 3.45 9.33
CA VAL A 99 -25.03 2.13 9.33
C VAL A 99 -24.79 1.34 8.03
N LEU A 100 -24.63 2.04 6.91
CA LEU A 100 -24.38 1.42 5.61
C LEU A 100 -22.92 1.01 5.39
N ILE A 101 -21.99 1.36 6.28
CA ILE A 101 -20.60 0.89 6.22
C ILE A 101 -20.49 -0.45 6.91
N THR A 102 -19.94 -1.43 6.19
CA THR A 102 -19.82 -2.79 6.72
C THR A 102 -18.74 -2.88 7.78
N ARG A 103 -18.86 -3.87 8.68
CA ARG A 103 -17.84 -4.15 9.69
C ARG A 103 -16.45 -4.39 9.06
N GLN A 104 -16.39 -5.09 7.93
CA GLN A 104 -15.13 -5.37 7.24
C GLN A 104 -14.44 -4.09 6.75
N GLU A 105 -15.20 -3.19 6.12
CA GLU A 105 -14.70 -1.87 5.67
C GLU A 105 -14.20 -1.04 6.86
N LYS A 106 -14.98 -1.01 7.96
CA LYS A 106 -14.60 -0.34 9.21
C LYS A 106 -13.31 -0.88 9.80
N THR A 107 -13.19 -2.19 9.94
CA THR A 107 -11.96 -2.82 10.47
C THR A 107 -10.76 -2.50 9.59
N LYS A 108 -10.88 -2.61 8.26
CA LYS A 108 -9.77 -2.33 7.34
C LYS A 108 -9.28 -0.88 7.43
N ALA A 109 -10.20 0.08 7.53
CA ALA A 109 -9.85 1.50 7.64
C ALA A 109 -9.23 1.84 9.00
N LEU A 110 -9.80 1.34 10.11
CA LEU A 110 -9.29 1.59 11.46
C LEU A 110 -7.89 1.01 11.69
N LEU A 111 -7.56 -0.14 11.08
CA LEU A 111 -6.21 -0.73 11.17
C LEU A 111 -5.12 0.20 10.60
N ASN A 112 -5.48 1.08 9.65
CA ASN A 112 -4.54 1.93 8.95
C ASN A 112 -4.71 3.43 9.28
N ILE A 113 -5.70 3.81 10.10
CA ILE A 113 -6.08 5.22 10.27
C ILE A 113 -4.95 6.11 10.80
N ASN A 114 -4.07 5.54 11.65
CA ASN A 114 -2.93 6.27 12.20
C ASN A 114 -1.78 6.47 11.21
N ARG A 115 -1.83 5.79 10.07
CA ARG A 115 -0.77 5.74 9.06
C ARG A 115 -1.14 6.50 7.78
N LEU A 116 -2.36 7.04 7.71
CA LEU A 116 -2.80 7.83 6.57
C LEU A 116 -2.05 9.15 6.56
N ASP A 117 -1.53 9.53 5.40
CA ASP A 117 -1.13 10.90 5.12
C ASP A 117 -2.35 11.76 4.75
N GLY A 118 -2.16 13.08 4.62
CA GLY A 118 -3.22 14.01 4.24
C GLY A 118 -3.95 13.61 2.94
N PRO A 119 -3.25 13.39 1.82
CA PRO A 119 -3.86 12.95 0.56
C PRO A 119 -4.61 11.61 0.65
N GLN A 120 -4.05 10.61 1.33
CA GLN A 120 -4.67 9.30 1.53
C GLN A 120 -5.92 9.40 2.40
N ALA A 121 -5.90 10.25 3.42
CA ALA A 121 -7.06 10.50 4.26
C ALA A 121 -8.21 11.12 3.45
N VAL A 122 -7.91 12.08 2.59
CA VAL A 122 -8.90 12.69 1.68
C VAL A 122 -9.46 11.65 0.70
N ALA A 123 -8.58 10.84 0.08
CA ALA A 123 -9.01 9.78 -0.82
C ALA A 123 -9.92 8.75 -0.12
N LEU A 124 -9.62 8.43 1.14
CA LEU A 124 -10.43 7.54 1.96
C LEU A 124 -11.79 8.17 2.31
N VAL A 125 -11.81 9.45 2.70
CA VAL A 125 -13.06 10.22 2.94
C VAL A 125 -13.93 10.17 1.69
N GLY A 126 -13.38 10.46 0.51
CA GLY A 126 -14.11 10.39 -0.76
C GLY A 126 -14.68 9.01 -1.06
N ASN A 127 -13.89 7.96 -0.84
CA ASN A 127 -14.34 6.57 -1.03
C ASN A 127 -15.50 6.20 -0.09
N LEU A 128 -15.37 6.55 1.20
CA LEU A 128 -16.41 6.27 2.19
C LEU A 128 -17.68 7.08 1.93
N TYR A 129 -17.53 8.36 1.57
CA TYR A 129 -18.62 9.24 1.18
C TYR A 129 -19.40 8.67 0.00
N GLN A 130 -18.71 8.29 -1.08
CA GLN A 130 -19.33 7.71 -2.26
C GLN A 130 -20.06 6.39 -1.93
N LYS A 131 -19.44 5.52 -1.12
CA LYS A 131 -20.08 4.26 -0.67
C LYS A 131 -21.37 4.49 0.09
N VAL A 132 -21.44 5.52 0.94
CA VAL A 132 -22.66 5.86 1.66
C VAL A 132 -23.75 6.33 0.68
N LEU A 133 -23.41 7.19 -0.28
CA LEU A 133 -24.33 7.67 -1.31
C LEU A 133 -24.84 6.54 -2.20
N ASP A 134 -23.95 5.68 -2.71
CA ASP A 134 -24.30 4.56 -3.61
C ASP A 134 -25.27 3.58 -2.94
N ARG A 135 -25.21 3.46 -1.62
CA ARG A 135 -26.07 2.60 -0.80
C ARG A 135 -27.37 3.31 -0.36
N GLY A 136 -27.62 4.52 -0.85
CA GLY A 136 -28.83 5.30 -0.56
C GLY A 136 -28.82 6.03 0.79
N GLY A 137 -27.65 6.19 1.40
CA GLY A 137 -27.50 6.94 2.65
C GLY A 137 -27.38 8.45 2.41
N VAL A 138 -27.68 9.23 3.46
CA VAL A 138 -27.38 10.65 3.49
C VAL A 138 -25.96 10.80 4.02
N ALA A 139 -25.03 11.19 3.16
CA ALA A 139 -23.65 11.38 3.55
C ALA A 139 -23.46 12.69 4.33
N HIS A 140 -22.45 12.72 5.19
CA HIS A 140 -22.20 13.83 6.10
C HIS A 140 -21.71 15.08 5.34
N PRO A 141 -22.29 16.28 5.54
CA PRO A 141 -22.01 17.47 4.73
C PRO A 141 -20.55 17.95 4.84
N LYS A 142 -19.93 17.77 6.02
CA LYS A 142 -18.52 18.14 6.25
C LYS A 142 -17.54 17.34 5.37
N ALA A 143 -17.89 16.12 4.96
CA ALA A 143 -17.10 15.36 3.99
C ALA A 143 -17.13 16.01 2.59
N ALA A 144 -18.28 16.54 2.17
CA ALA A 144 -18.41 17.23 0.88
C ALA A 144 -17.58 18.52 0.84
N ASP A 145 -17.61 19.31 1.92
CA ASP A 145 -16.81 20.52 2.06
C ASP A 145 -15.31 20.22 2.04
N MET A 146 -14.90 19.13 2.69
CA MET A 146 -13.50 18.69 2.74
C MET A 146 -13.01 18.22 1.37
N LEU A 147 -13.86 17.55 0.59
CA LEU A 147 -13.53 17.13 -0.78
C LEU A 147 -13.44 18.32 -1.74
N THR A 148 -14.25 19.36 -1.52
CA THR A 148 -14.29 20.56 -2.37
C THR A 148 -13.13 21.52 -2.07
N SER A 149 -12.73 21.64 -0.79
CA SER A 149 -11.67 22.56 -0.32
C SER A 149 -10.25 22.18 -0.78
N LEU A 150 -10.07 21.01 -1.42
CA LEU A 150 -8.81 20.54 -2.00
C LEU A 150 -8.76 20.63 -3.53
N ALA A 151 -9.87 20.97 -4.18
CA ALA A 151 -9.97 21.14 -5.63
C ALA A 151 -9.75 22.59 -6.10
N ALA A 152 -9.50 23.52 -5.16
CA ALA A 152 -9.19 24.93 -5.37
C ALA A 152 -7.73 25.21 -4.98
#